data_AF-A0A8H5JRX6-F1
#
_entry.id   AF-A0A8H5JRX6-F1
#
_cell.length_a   1.000
_cell.length_b   1.000
_cell.length_c   1.000
_cell.angle_alpha   90.00
_cell.angle_beta   90.00
_cell.angle_gamma   90.00
#
_symmetry.space_group_name_H-M   'P 1'
#
loop_
_entity.id
_entity.type
_entity.pdbx_description
1 polymer ?
#
loop_
_entity_poly.entity_id
_entity_poly.type
_entity_poly.pdbx_seq_one_letter_code
_entity_poly.pdbx_strand_id
1 'polypeptide(L)'
;MSKVLRSRRPTTGPDAGKVSGPQRTFMSLPTEIHLAISDFLIYPDALSLKHTSAYFYSLVDTGINLKVEWLVERRSLHLECPNDRRCDLGSDLRFCRGSVP
;
A
#
# COMPACT_ATOMS: atom_id res chain seq x y z
N MET A 1 35.34 -17.31 11.28
CA MET A 1 34.04 -16.74 11.72
C MET A 1 32.98 -17.15 10.71
N SER A 2 32.33 -18.30 10.94
CA SER A 2 31.49 -18.97 9.95
C SER A 2 30.05 -18.47 10.04
N LYS A 3 29.51 -17.96 8.93
CA LYS A 3 28.10 -17.57 8.76
C LYS A 3 27.19 -18.81 8.82
N VAL A 4 26.26 -18.84 9.76
CA VAL A 4 25.16 -19.80 9.78
C VAL A 4 23.97 -19.18 9.04
N LEU A 5 23.85 -19.47 7.74
CA LEU A 5 22.61 -19.24 6.99
C LEU A 5 21.66 -20.40 7.28
N ARG A 6 20.65 -20.18 8.13
CA ARG A 6 19.54 -21.14 8.30
C ARG A 6 18.66 -21.09 7.06
N SER A 7 18.89 -22.01 6.14
CA SER A 7 17.99 -22.32 5.03
C SER A 7 16.68 -22.90 5.61
N ARG A 8 15.58 -22.15 5.52
CA ARG A 8 14.24 -22.70 5.79
C ARG A 8 13.77 -23.43 4.54
N ARG A 9 13.64 -24.76 4.61
CA ARG A 9 12.97 -25.55 3.57
C ARG A 9 11.45 -25.33 3.67
N PRO A 10 10.74 -25.20 2.54
CA PRO A 10 9.29 -25.34 2.53
C PRO A 10 8.94 -26.83 2.74
N THR A 11 8.12 -27.14 3.73
CA THR A 11 7.52 -28.47 3.90
C THR A 11 6.35 -28.59 2.94
N THR A 12 6.53 -29.32 1.84
CA THR A 12 5.44 -29.77 0.98
C THR A 12 4.68 -30.90 1.68
N GLY A 13 3.53 -30.57 2.28
CA GLY A 13 2.54 -31.57 2.66
C GLY A 13 1.87 -32.16 1.42
N PRO A 14 1.45 -33.43 1.43
CA PRO A 14 0.72 -34.03 0.32
C PRO A 14 -0.77 -33.66 0.42
N ASP A 15 -1.37 -33.47 -0.75
CA ASP A 15 -2.82 -33.33 -0.97
C ASP A 15 -3.46 -31.96 -0.72
N ALA A 16 -3.20 -31.03 -1.63
CA ALA A 16 -4.14 -29.96 -1.94
C ALA A 16 -4.56 -30.14 -3.41
N GLY A 17 -5.76 -30.65 -3.61
CA GLY A 17 -6.39 -30.81 -4.92
C GLY A 17 -6.18 -29.58 -5.78
N LYS A 18 -5.61 -29.79 -6.97
CA LYS A 18 -5.35 -28.77 -7.97
C LYS A 18 -6.71 -28.27 -8.49
N VAL A 19 -7.26 -27.24 -7.85
CA VAL A 19 -8.43 -26.51 -8.37
C VAL A 19 -7.97 -25.79 -9.64
N SER A 20 -8.09 -26.46 -10.79
CA SER A 20 -7.69 -25.95 -12.11
C SER A 20 -8.77 -25.03 -12.69
N GLY A 21 -9.14 -23.99 -11.94
CA GLY A 21 -9.78 -22.81 -12.49
C GLY A 21 -8.73 -21.76 -12.86
N PRO A 22 -9.02 -20.80 -13.75
CA PRO A 22 -8.12 -19.67 -13.96
C PRO A 22 -7.88 -18.98 -12.61
N GLN A 23 -6.61 -18.87 -12.22
CA GLN A 23 -6.20 -18.16 -11.01
C GLN A 23 -6.64 -16.71 -11.16
N ARG A 24 -7.70 -16.31 -10.44
CA ARG A 24 -8.16 -14.93 -10.37
C ARG A 24 -7.15 -14.16 -9.53
N THR A 25 -6.20 -13.53 -10.19
CA THR A 25 -5.22 -12.64 -9.56
C THR A 25 -5.77 -11.23 -9.53
N PHE A 26 -5.27 -10.39 -8.63
CA PHE A 26 -5.63 -8.97 -8.61
C PHE A 26 -5.41 -8.31 -9.97
N MET A 27 -4.28 -8.61 -10.61
CA MET A 27 -3.92 -8.09 -11.95
C MET A 27 -4.83 -8.59 -13.08
N SER A 28 -5.70 -9.58 -12.85
CA SER A 28 -6.67 -10.03 -13.85
C SER A 28 -7.95 -9.19 -13.89
N LEU A 29 -8.09 -8.22 -12.97
CA LEU A 29 -9.22 -7.29 -12.97
C LEU A 29 -9.07 -6.25 -14.10
N PRO A 30 -10.20 -5.77 -14.66
CA PRO A 30 -10.20 -4.62 -15.57
C PRO A 30 -9.64 -3.36 -14.90
N THR A 31 -9.13 -2.44 -15.72
CA THR A 31 -8.54 -1.17 -15.23
C THR A 31 -9.56 -0.30 -14.51
N GLU A 32 -10.82 -0.33 -14.94
CA GLU A 32 -11.93 0.38 -14.31
C GLU A 32 -12.14 -0.09 -12.87
N ILE A 33 -11.95 -1.40 -12.62
CA ILE A 33 -12.05 -1.95 -11.26
C ILE A 33 -10.83 -1.55 -10.43
N HIS A 34 -9.63 -1.53 -11.01
CA HIS A 34 -8.45 -1.01 -10.32
C HIS A 34 -8.61 0.47 -9.92
N LEU A 35 -9.17 1.29 -10.80
CA LEU A 35 -9.46 2.70 -10.53
C LEU A 35 -10.50 2.85 -9.42
N ALA A 36 -11.62 2.14 -9.52
CA ALA A 36 -12.64 2.15 -8.49
C ALA A 36 -12.05 1.75 -7.12
N ILE A 37 -11.20 0.71 -7.10
CA ILE A 37 -10.52 0.30 -5.86
C ILE A 37 -9.61 1.42 -5.34
N SER A 38 -8.82 2.09 -6.19
CA SER A 38 -7.94 3.17 -5.75
C SER A 38 -8.70 4.37 -5.17
N ASP A 39 -9.90 4.65 -5.66
CA ASP A 39 -10.74 5.75 -5.18
C ASP A 39 -11.27 5.51 -3.75
N PHE A 40 -11.31 4.26 -3.29
CA PHE A 40 -11.72 3.90 -1.93
C PHE A 40 -10.56 3.78 -0.93
N LEU A 41 -9.31 4.00 -1.36
CA LEU A 41 -8.15 3.88 -0.49
C LEU A 41 -7.81 5.21 0.18
N ILE A 42 -7.55 5.17 1.49
CA ILE A 42 -6.95 6.29 2.22
C ILE A 42 -5.51 6.52 1.76
N TYR A 43 -4.98 7.74 2.01
CA TYR A 43 -3.67 8.16 1.51
C TYR A 43 -2.52 7.13 1.71
N PRO A 44 -2.24 6.59 2.90
CA PRO A 44 -1.14 5.65 3.08
C PRO A 44 -1.29 4.36 2.26
N ASP A 45 -2.53 3.89 2.11
CA ASP A 45 -2.83 2.65 1.41
C ASP A 45 -2.80 2.85 -0.12
N ALA A 46 -3.35 3.96 -0.61
CA ALA A 46 -3.25 4.38 -2.01
C ALA A 46 -1.79 4.55 -2.42
N LEU A 47 -0.98 5.19 -1.58
CA LEU A 47 0.45 5.34 -1.82
C LEU A 47 1.19 4.00 -1.84
N SER A 48 0.80 3.08 -0.96
CA SER A 48 1.35 1.72 -0.95
C SER A 48 1.02 0.99 -2.25
N LEU A 49 -0.23 1.05 -2.71
CA LEU A 49 -0.66 0.46 -3.99
C LEU A 49 0.12 1.04 -5.17
N LYS A 50 0.25 2.37 -5.22
CA LYS A 50 1.00 3.12 -6.23
C LYS A 50 2.44 2.62 -6.39
N HIS A 51 3.10 2.25 -5.28
CA HIS A 51 4.48 1.78 -5.28
C HIS A 51 4.67 0.27 -5.53
N THR A 52 3.60 -0.50 -5.73
CA THR A 52 3.73 -1.95 -5.98
C THR A 52 4.18 -2.31 -7.40
N SER A 53 3.86 -1.49 -8.40
CA SER A 53 4.23 -1.74 -9.81
C SER A 53 4.19 -0.46 -10.64
N ALA A 54 4.87 -0.46 -11.79
CA ALA A 54 4.82 0.66 -12.73
C ALA A 54 3.40 0.97 -13.22
N TYR A 55 2.55 -0.05 -13.35
CA TYR A 55 1.14 0.11 -13.75
C TYR A 55 0.36 0.94 -12.73
N PHE A 56 0.40 0.55 -11.45
CA PHE A 56 -0.28 1.31 -10.39
C PHE A 56 0.37 2.66 -10.15
N TYR A 57 1.68 2.79 -10.39
CA TYR A 57 2.36 4.07 -10.27
C TYR A 57 1.79 5.14 -11.21
N SER A 58 1.42 4.75 -12.43
CA SER A 58 0.76 5.63 -13.40
C SER A 58 -0.74 5.80 -13.19
N LEU A 59 -1.39 4.85 -12.50
CA LEU A 59 -2.85 4.79 -12.38
C LEU A 59 -3.35 5.49 -11.11
N VAL A 60 -2.67 5.30 -9.97
CA VAL A 60 -3.17 5.71 -8.65
C VAL A 60 -2.79 7.17 -8.36
N ASP A 61 -3.80 7.99 -8.09
CA ASP A 61 -3.62 9.36 -7.64
C ASP A 61 -3.42 9.43 -6.12
N THR A 62 -2.38 10.16 -5.72
CA THR A 62 -2.01 10.42 -4.31
C THR A 62 -1.94 11.93 -4.06
N GLY A 63 -2.80 12.68 -4.74
CA GLY A 63 -2.88 14.13 -4.72
C GLY A 63 -3.18 14.72 -3.35
N ILE A 64 -3.10 16.05 -3.27
CA ILE A 64 -3.21 16.79 -2.00
C ILE A 64 -4.55 16.59 -1.30
N ASN A 65 -5.65 16.41 -2.04
CA ASN A 65 -6.98 16.24 -1.45
C ASN A 65 -7.06 14.99 -0.57
N LEU A 66 -6.54 13.86 -1.07
CA LEU A 66 -6.53 12.59 -0.33
C LEU A 66 -5.67 12.68 0.95
N LYS A 67 -4.56 13.40 0.88
CA LYS A 67 -3.70 13.68 2.04
C LYS A 67 -4.42 14.50 3.11
N VAL A 68 -5.13 15.55 2.70
CA VAL A 68 -5.87 16.44 3.59
C VAL A 68 -7.03 15.68 4.25
N GLU A 69 -7.81 14.94 3.46
CA GLU A 69 -8.92 14.13 3.96
C GLU A 69 -8.46 13.15 5.05
N TRP A 70 -7.39 12.40 4.76
CA TRP A 70 -6.80 11.48 5.73
C TRP A 70 -6.32 12.17 7.02
N LEU A 71 -5.68 13.34 6.92
CA LEU A 71 -5.25 14.12 8.10
C LEU A 71 -6.45 14.61 8.93
N VAL A 72 -7.51 15.07 8.28
CA VAL A 72 -8.75 15.53 8.94
C VAL A 72 -9.39 14.37 9.69
N GLU A 73 -9.53 13.20 9.05
CA GLU A 73 -10.10 12.01 9.67
C GLU A 73 -9.29 11.57 10.90
N ARG A 74 -7.96 11.47 10.77
CA ARG A 74 -7.08 11.13 11.91
C ARG A 74 -7.24 12.08 13.08
N ARG A 75 -7.28 13.39 12.81
CA ARG A 75 -7.47 14.41 13.85
C ARG A 75 -8.84 14.29 14.52
N SER A 76 -9.90 13.99 13.76
CA SER A 76 -11.24 13.77 14.33
C SER A 76 -11.27 12.57 15.29
N LEU A 77 -10.46 11.56 15.00
CA LEU A 77 -10.27 10.36 15.82
C LEU A 77 -9.24 10.53 16.94
N HIS A 78 -8.70 11.75 17.14
CA HIS A 78 -7.67 12.05 18.14
C HIS A 78 -6.43 11.15 18.03
N LEU A 79 -6.10 10.74 16.81
CA LEU A 79 -4.89 9.98 16.50
C LEU A 79 -3.71 10.93 16.29
N GLU A 80 -2.51 10.46 16.59
CA GLU A 80 -1.28 11.19 16.27
C GLU A 80 -1.24 11.51 14.78
N CYS A 81 -0.98 12.78 14.47
CA CYS A 81 -0.79 13.25 13.10
C CYS A 81 0.72 13.37 12.84
N PRO A 82 1.18 13.07 11.62
CA PRO A 82 2.54 13.46 11.21
C PRO A 82 2.69 14.96 11.47
N ASN A 83 3.69 15.32 12.27
CA ASN A 83 3.96 16.66 12.79
C ASN A 83 2.85 17.25 13.69
N ASP A 84 3.09 17.24 15.01
CA ASP A 84 2.17 17.81 16.02
C ASP A 84 1.92 19.31 15.87
N ARG A 85 2.79 20.03 15.14
CA ARG A 85 2.71 21.50 15.01
C ARG A 85 2.13 21.97 13.68
N ARG A 86 2.23 21.16 12.62
CA ARG A 86 1.71 21.48 11.29
C ARG A 86 1.31 20.16 10.64
N CYS A 87 0.03 19.90 10.40
CA CYS A 87 -0.38 18.67 9.71
C CYS A 87 0.06 18.70 8.24
N ASP A 88 1.34 18.46 7.97
CA ASP A 88 1.94 18.48 6.65
C ASP A 88 2.54 17.12 6.34
N LEU A 89 2.15 16.56 5.19
CA LEU A 89 2.67 15.27 4.74
C LEU A 89 3.87 15.41 3.79
N GLY A 90 4.18 16.63 3.36
CA GLY A 90 5.16 16.89 2.32
C GLY A 90 4.87 16.11 1.01
N SER A 91 5.94 15.77 0.28
CA SER A 91 5.84 14.89 -0.87
C SER A 91 5.73 13.43 -0.44
N ASP A 92 5.20 12.57 -1.31
CA ASP A 92 5.12 11.12 -1.07
C ASP A 92 6.48 10.53 -0.71
N LEU A 93 7.55 11.01 -1.35
CA LEU A 93 8.91 10.59 -1.04
C LEU A 93 9.32 10.92 0.40
N ARG A 94 8.92 12.09 0.93
CA ARG A 94 9.22 12.48 2.32
C ARG A 94 8.43 11.63 3.31
N PHE A 95 7.16 11.37 3.02
CA PHE A 95 6.32 10.51 3.83
C PHE A 95 6.87 9.09 3.91
N CYS A 96 7.18 8.46 2.77
CA CYS A 96 7.77 7.12 2.74
C CYS A 96 9.10 7.00 3.48
N ARG A 97 9.89 8.09 3.54
CA ARG A 97 11.18 8.12 4.25
C ARG A 97 11.07 8.40 5.74
N GLY A 98 9.86 8.57 6.29
CA GLY A 98 9.67 9.03 7.67
C GLY A 98 10.30 10.40 7.92
N SER A 99 10.50 11.19 6.87
CA SER A 99 11.11 12.54 6.93
C SER A 99 10.05 13.65 7.02
N VAL A 100 8.85 13.26 7.41
CA VAL A 100 7.79 14.15 7.84
C VAL A 100 7.98 14.30 9.35
N PRO A 101 8.43 15.48 9.83
CA PRO A 101 8.80 15.71 11.22
C PRO A 101 7.61 15.67 12.18
#